data_AF-A0A6G3ZAC5-F1
#
_entry.id   AF-A0A6G3ZAC5-F1
#
_cell.length_a   1.000
_cell.length_b   1.000
_cell.length_c   1.000
_cell.angle_alpha   90.00
_cell.angle_beta   90.00
_cell.angle_gamma   90.00
#
_symmetry.space_group_name_H-M   'P 1'
#
loop_
_entity.id
_entity.type
_entity.pdbx_description
1 polymer ?
#
loop_
_entity_poly.entity_id
_entity_poly.type
_entity_poly.pdbx_seq_one_letter_code
_entity_poly.pdbx_strand_id
1 'polypeptide(L)'
;MIDFKKYRDKAYMKYASPDTKDLIRKIQNDARDSPYLSLDLKEFILLEFKHYNLSELPEIIENTIRFFQKGDYDEMYDILKPHFND
;
A
#
# COMPACT_ATOMS: atom_id res chain seq x y z
N MET A 1 0.85 -3.50 -15.09
CA MET A 1 1.65 -4.23 -14.08
C MET A 1 2.21 -3.21 -13.11
N ILE A 2 1.83 -3.32 -11.85
CA ILE A 2 2.18 -2.34 -10.83
C ILE A 2 3.61 -2.60 -10.34
N ASP A 3 4.53 -1.67 -10.61
CA ASP A 3 5.94 -1.86 -10.27
C ASP A 3 6.27 -1.42 -8.84
N PHE A 4 6.22 -2.36 -7.90
CA PHE A 4 6.63 -2.15 -6.51
C PHE A 4 8.15 -2.10 -6.32
N LYS A 5 8.97 -2.46 -7.32
CA LYS A 5 10.44 -2.43 -7.19
C LYS A 5 10.94 -1.00 -7.01
N LYS A 6 10.21 0.00 -7.53
CA LYS A 6 10.54 1.43 -7.34
C LYS A 6 10.69 1.81 -5.87
N TYR A 7 9.91 1.21 -4.96
CA TYR A 7 10.00 1.51 -3.52
C TYR A 7 11.24 0.92 -2.84
N ARG A 8 12.00 0.04 -3.52
CA ARG A 8 13.33 -0.43 -3.08
C ARG A 8 14.46 0.37 -3.74
N ASP A 9 14.15 1.14 -4.77
CA ASP A 9 15.13 1.93 -5.49
C ASP A 9 15.50 3.18 -4.69
N LYS A 10 16.79 3.32 -4.36
CA LYS A 10 17.29 4.44 -3.56
C LYS A 10 17.15 5.78 -4.29
N ALA A 11 17.27 5.81 -5.61
CA ALA A 11 17.12 7.02 -6.39
C ALA A 11 15.65 7.47 -6.39
N TYR A 12 14.69 6.56 -6.57
CA TYR A 12 13.27 6.88 -6.43
C TYR A 12 12.94 7.36 -5.02
N MET A 13 13.36 6.62 -3.98
CA MET A 13 13.09 6.97 -2.58
C MET A 13 13.76 8.28 -2.14
N LYS A 14 14.77 8.77 -2.87
CA LYS A 14 15.32 10.11 -2.65
C LYS A 14 14.32 11.21 -3.01
N TYR A 15 13.53 11.02 -4.06
CA TYR A 15 12.61 12.03 -4.60
C TYR A 15 11.13 11.77 -4.31
N ALA A 16 10.78 10.60 -3.76
CA ALA A 16 9.42 10.31 -3.30
C ALA A 16 8.91 11.37 -2.31
N SER A 17 7.58 11.51 -2.19
CA SER A 17 6.98 12.44 -1.23
C SER A 17 7.37 12.07 0.21
N PRO A 18 7.46 13.04 1.14
CA PRO A 18 7.67 12.74 2.55
C PRO A 18 6.64 11.74 3.10
N ASP A 19 5.37 11.91 2.74
CA ASP A 19 4.27 11.05 3.19
C ASP A 19 4.45 9.59 2.74
N THR A 20 4.81 9.35 1.47
CA THR A 20 5.08 8.01 0.94
C THR A 20 6.25 7.36 1.69
N LYS A 21 7.32 8.12 1.96
CA LYS A 21 8.50 7.60 2.70
C LYS A 21 8.15 7.23 4.13
N ASP A 22 7.42 8.10 4.82
CA ASP A 22 7.04 7.86 6.21
C ASP A 22 6.08 6.68 6.35
N LEU A 23 5.09 6.54 5.45
CA LEU A 23 4.21 5.37 5.42
C LEU A 23 4.98 4.07 5.19
N ILE A 24 5.85 4.02 4.17
CA ILE A 24 6.67 2.83 3.91
C ILE A 24 7.51 2.47 5.15
N ARG A 25 8.13 3.47 5.79
CA ARG A 25 8.96 3.26 6.98
C ARG A 25 8.13 2.76 8.16
N LYS A 26 6.95 3.33 8.41
CA LYS A 26 6.03 2.88 9.47
C LYS A 26 5.63 1.43 9.25
N ILE A 27 5.06 1.12 8.07
CA ILE A 27 4.58 -0.22 7.74
C ILE A 27 5.70 -1.25 7.83
N GLN A 28 6.94 -0.92 7.43
CA GLN A 28 8.07 -1.84 7.54
C GLN A 28 8.47 -2.14 8.98
N ASN A 29 8.46 -1.14 9.86
CA ASN A 29 8.93 -1.26 11.24
C ASN A 29 7.86 -1.73 12.23
N ASP A 30 6.58 -1.57 11.90
CA ASP A 30 5.48 -1.98 12.76
C ASP A 30 5.42 -3.50 12.95
N ALA A 31 4.90 -3.94 14.10
CA ALA A 31 4.64 -5.36 14.30
C ALA A 31 3.52 -5.85 13.36
N ARG A 32 3.50 -7.15 13.02
CA ARG A 32 2.47 -7.72 12.14
C ARG A 32 1.06 -7.63 12.73
N ASP A 33 0.97 -7.60 14.04
CA ASP A 33 -0.23 -7.49 14.87
C ASP A 33 -0.48 -6.06 15.35
N SER A 34 0.21 -5.05 14.79
CA SER A 34 -0.03 -3.65 15.09
C SER A 34 -1.49 -3.30 14.79
N PRO A 35 -2.23 -2.68 15.73
CA PRO A 35 -3.62 -2.28 15.52
C PRO A 35 -3.77 -1.19 14.45
N TYR A 36 -2.66 -0.57 14.03
CA TYR A 36 -2.63 0.49 13.01
C TYR A 36 -2.27 -0.01 11.62
N LEU A 37 -1.85 -1.28 11.48
CA LEU A 37 -1.29 -1.81 10.24
C LEU A 37 -2.26 -1.70 9.06
N SER A 38 -3.52 -2.10 9.26
CA SER A 38 -4.54 -2.02 8.19
C SER A 38 -4.82 -0.57 7.77
N LEU A 39 -4.77 0.37 8.71
CA LEU A 39 -4.93 1.80 8.43
C LEU A 39 -3.74 2.34 7.62
N ASP A 40 -2.51 2.03 8.02
CA ASP A 40 -1.31 2.48 7.32
C ASP A 40 -1.22 1.88 5.90
N LEU A 41 -1.56 0.59 5.75
CA LEU A 41 -1.65 -0.06 4.43
C LEU A 41 -2.72 0.59 3.55
N LYS A 42 -3.87 0.95 4.12
CA LYS A 42 -4.93 1.67 3.42
C LYS A 42 -4.42 3.03 2.95
N GLU A 43 -3.81 3.81 3.83
CA GLU A 43 -3.27 5.13 3.49
C GLU A 43 -2.23 5.04 2.37
N PHE A 44 -1.32 4.06 2.44
CA PHE A 44 -0.36 3.81 1.38
C PHE A 44 -1.03 3.51 0.04
N ILE A 45 -2.03 2.62 0.02
CA ILE A 45 -2.71 2.26 -1.23
C ILE A 45 -3.47 3.46 -1.82
N LEU A 46 -4.17 4.23 -0.99
CA LEU A 46 -4.88 5.42 -1.46
C LEU A 46 -3.93 6.53 -1.92
N LEU A 47 -2.76 6.65 -1.30
CA LEU A 47 -1.77 7.63 -1.71
C LEU A 47 -1.20 7.31 -3.10
N GLU A 48 -0.87 6.04 -3.34
CA GLU A 48 -0.13 5.62 -4.55
C GLU A 48 -1.03 5.14 -5.69
N PHE A 49 -2.23 4.63 -5.40
CA PHE A 49 -3.06 3.91 -6.36
C PHE A 49 -4.52 4.38 -6.45
N LYS A 50 -4.95 5.46 -5.78
CA LYS A 50 -6.34 5.96 -5.86
C LYS A 50 -6.87 6.28 -7.27
N HIS A 51 -5.97 6.42 -8.25
CA HIS A 51 -6.34 6.72 -9.64
C HIS A 51 -6.58 5.47 -10.49
N TYR A 52 -6.32 4.28 -9.94
CA TYR A 52 -6.59 3.00 -10.59
C TYR A 52 -8.07 2.63 -10.43
N ASN A 53 -8.56 1.75 -11.30
CA ASN A 53 -9.95 1.32 -11.27
C ASN A 53 -10.17 0.19 -10.26
N LEU A 54 -11.44 -0.05 -9.89
CA LEU A 54 -11.80 -1.11 -8.96
C LEU A 54 -11.36 -2.50 -9.45
N SER A 55 -11.35 -2.74 -10.77
CA SER A 55 -10.87 -4.00 -11.36
C SER A 55 -9.39 -4.29 -11.09
N GLU A 56 -8.59 -3.27 -10.79
CA GLU A 56 -7.16 -3.37 -10.50
C GLU A 56 -6.88 -3.52 -8.99
N LEU A 57 -7.89 -3.28 -8.14
CA LEU A 57 -7.77 -3.34 -6.68
C LEU A 57 -7.22 -4.69 -6.17
N PRO A 58 -7.65 -5.87 -6.67
CA PRO A 58 -7.07 -7.15 -6.27
C PRO A 58 -5.54 -7.21 -6.46
N GLU A 59 -5.05 -6.80 -7.64
CA GLU A 59 -3.60 -6.80 -7.95
C GLU A 59 -2.84 -5.83 -7.05
N ILE A 60 -3.43 -4.67 -6.74
CA ILE A 60 -2.84 -3.67 -5.84
C ILE A 60 -2.66 -4.25 -4.44
N ILE A 61 -3.70 -4.87 -3.89
CA ILE A 61 -3.68 -5.44 -2.53
C ILE A 61 -2.67 -6.59 -2.46
N GLU A 62 -2.72 -7.54 -3.39
CA GLU A 62 -1.79 -8.67 -3.40
C GLU A 62 -0.33 -8.22 -3.46
N ASN A 63 -0.01 -7.26 -4.33
CA ASN A 63 1.35 -6.74 -4.44
C ASN A 63 1.77 -5.95 -3.19
N THR A 64 0.85 -5.20 -2.58
CA THR A 64 1.11 -4.46 -1.33
C THR A 64 1.44 -5.44 -0.20
N ILE A 65 0.59 -6.46 0.01
CA ILE A 65 0.80 -7.48 1.05
C ILE A 65 2.10 -8.23 0.80
N ARG A 66 2.39 -8.60 -0.46
CA ARG A 66 3.63 -9.28 -0.83
C ARG A 66 4.87 -8.43 -0.59
N PHE A 67 4.79 -7.13 -0.86
CA PHE A 67 5.90 -6.20 -0.69
C PHE A 67 6.25 -5.99 0.79
N PHE A 68 5.25 -5.73 1.63
CA PHE A 68 5.44 -5.50 3.06
C PHE A 68 5.48 -6.78 3.90
N GLN A 69 5.07 -7.91 3.33
CA GLN A 69 4.86 -9.20 4.00
C GLN A 69 3.90 -9.09 5.20
N LYS A 70 2.85 -8.27 5.04
CA LYS A 70 1.93 -7.78 6.08
C LYS A 70 0.56 -7.47 5.47
N GLY A 71 -0.49 -7.58 6.30
CA GLY A 71 -1.87 -7.29 5.91
C GLY A 71 -2.68 -8.53 5.56
N ASP A 72 -4.00 -8.39 5.67
CA ASP A 72 -5.00 -9.39 5.29
C ASP A 72 -5.71 -8.97 4.01
N TYR A 73 -5.88 -9.88 3.05
CA TYR A 73 -6.43 -9.52 1.74
C TYR A 73 -7.90 -9.11 1.83
N ASP A 74 -8.72 -9.90 2.53
CA ASP A 74 -10.17 -9.71 2.60
C ASP A 74 -10.47 -8.41 3.35
N GLU A 75 -9.81 -8.18 4.49
CA GLU A 75 -9.92 -6.94 5.26
C GLU A 75 -9.55 -5.71 4.41
N MET A 76 -8.41 -5.77 3.71
CA MET A 76 -7.95 -4.66 2.88
C MET A 76 -8.90 -4.39 1.72
N TYR A 77 -9.45 -5.43 1.09
CA TYR A 77 -10.39 -5.29 -0.02
C TYR A 77 -11.67 -4.59 0.41
N ASP A 78 -12.25 -5.00 1.54
CA ASP A 78 -13.48 -4.40 2.08
C ASP A 78 -13.29 -2.93 2.46
N ILE A 79 -12.14 -2.58 3.04
CA ILE A 79 -11.82 -1.19 3.43
C ILE A 79 -11.55 -0.30 2.22
N LEU A 80 -10.96 -0.83 1.14
CA LEU A 80 -10.52 -0.05 -0.01
C LEU A 80 -11.58 0.08 -1.11
N LYS A 81 -12.42 -0.95 -1.31
CA LYS A 81 -13.42 -0.98 -2.38
C LYS A 81 -14.25 0.32 -2.50
N PRO A 82 -14.74 0.97 -1.42
CA PRO A 82 -15.52 2.20 -1.54
C PRO A 82 -14.75 3.42 -2.08
N HIS A 83 -13.42 3.34 -2.18
CA HIS A 83 -12.55 4.43 -2.60
C HIS A 83 -12.09 4.32 -4.06
N PHE A 84 -12.46 3.26 -4.76
CA PHE A 84 -12.11 3.01 -6.16
C PHE A 84 -13.36 3.16 -7.03
N ASN A 85 -13.19 3.73 -8.23
CA ASN A 85 -14.29 3.88 -9.19
C ASN A 85 -14.44 2.61 -10.03
N ASP A 86 -15.68 2.31 -10.42
CA ASP A 86 -16.00 1.31 -11.46
C ASP A 86 -15.53 1.76 -12.85
#